data_AF-A0A1G4FMY0-F1
#
_entry.id   AF-A0A1G4FMY0-F1
#
_cell.length_a   1.000
_cell.length_b   1.000
_cell.length_c   1.000
_cell.angle_alpha   90.00
_cell.angle_beta   90.00
_cell.angle_gamma   90.00
#
_symmetry.space_group_name_H-M   'P 1'
#
loop_
_entity.id
_entity.type
_entity.pdbx_description
1 polymer ?
#
loop_
_entity_poly.entity_id
_entity_poly.type
_entity_poly.pdbx_seq_one_letter_code
_entity_poly.pdbx_strand_id
1 'polypeptide(L)'
;MYKNKRKIILTLTVFTLLVVFSSLVFAQDDMKPQVYVEQECVCIPVPGGYDCCMMEYRYDNSGDLISSRTLWCKFTGSYGDC
;
A
#
# COMPACT_ATOMS: atom_id res chain seq x y z
N MET A 1 52.46 -28.93 8.11
CA MET A 1 51.17 -29.05 7.37
C MET A 1 49.97 -28.28 7.99
N TYR A 2 50.17 -27.22 8.80
CA TYR A 2 49.06 -26.45 9.42
C TYR A 2 48.69 -25.14 8.70
N LYS A 3 49.56 -24.64 7.80
CA LYS A 3 49.38 -23.34 7.13
C LYS A 3 48.26 -23.34 6.07
N ASN A 4 48.01 -24.47 5.39
CA ASN A 4 46.97 -24.58 4.36
C ASN A 4 45.56 -24.72 4.93
N LYS A 5 45.39 -25.37 6.10
CA LYS A 5 44.08 -25.56 6.72
C LYS A 5 43.46 -24.23 7.18
N ARG A 6 44.28 -23.30 7.69
CA ARG A 6 43.82 -21.93 8.07
C ARG A 6 43.30 -21.12 6.87
N LYS A 7 43.92 -21.25 5.70
CA LYS A 7 43.51 -20.52 4.50
C LYS A 7 42.13 -20.95 4.00
N ILE A 8 41.85 -22.25 4.04
CA ILE A 8 40.58 -22.84 3.59
C ILE A 8 39.42 -22.41 4.49
N ILE A 9 39.61 -22.44 5.81
CA ILE A 9 38.58 -22.02 6.77
C ILE A 9 38.26 -20.53 6.60
N LEU A 10 39.28 -19.69 6.42
CA LEU A 10 39.11 -18.25 6.24
C LEU A 10 38.35 -17.92 4.95
N THR A 11 38.61 -18.64 3.85
CA THR A 11 37.88 -18.45 2.59
C THR A 11 36.43 -18.89 2.69
N LEU A 12 36.17 -20.00 3.39
CA LEU A 12 34.81 -20.50 3.58
C LEU A 12 33.95 -19.50 4.37
N THR A 13 34.49 -18.89 5.43
CA THR A 13 33.77 -17.90 6.25
C THR A 13 33.48 -16.61 5.51
N VAL A 14 34.40 -16.14 4.66
CA VAL A 14 34.18 -14.92 3.87
C VAL A 14 33.11 -15.15 2.81
N PHE A 15 33.09 -16.33 2.19
CA PHE A 15 32.10 -16.67 1.19
C PHE A 15 30.68 -16.79 1.79
N THR A 16 30.54 -17.42 2.96
CA THR A 16 29.23 -17.51 3.63
C THR A 16 28.72 -16.15 4.10
N LEU A 17 29.60 -15.29 4.61
CA LEU A 17 29.24 -13.91 4.97
C LEU A 17 28.74 -13.11 3.75
N LEU A 18 29.42 -13.20 2.61
CA LEU A 18 28.98 -12.54 1.38
C LEU A 18 27.59 -13.01 0.94
N VAL A 19 27.31 -14.31 1.01
CA VAL A 19 25.99 -14.87 0.65
C VAL A 19 24.89 -14.35 1.58
N VAL A 20 25.13 -14.28 2.90
CA VAL A 20 24.15 -13.79 3.88
C VAL A 20 23.86 -12.30 3.69
N PHE A 21 24.90 -11.48 3.44
CA PHE A 21 24.69 -10.05 3.16
C PHE A 21 23.97 -9.83 1.82
N SER A 22 24.20 -10.67 0.81
CA SER A 22 23.47 -10.61 -0.46
C SER A 22 21.97 -10.82 -0.28
N SER A 23 21.56 -11.73 0.60
CA SER A 23 20.13 -11.97 0.89
C SER A 23 19.46 -10.88 1.72
N LEU A 24 20.23 -10.10 2.50
CA LEU A 24 19.68 -9.01 3.33
C LEU A 24 19.34 -7.76 2.52
N VAL A 25 20.04 -7.53 1.41
CA VAL A 25 19.80 -6.36 0.54
C VAL A 25 18.44 -6.43 -0.17
N PHE A 26 17.91 -7.62 -0.45
CA PHE A 26 16.60 -7.80 -1.09
C PHE A 26 15.40 -7.72 -0.13
N ALA A 27 15.62 -7.59 1.19
CA ALA A 27 14.52 -7.51 2.16
C ALA A 27 14.03 -6.07 2.42
N GLN A 28 14.74 -5.06 1.89
CA GLN A 28 14.44 -3.64 2.16
C GLN A 28 13.75 -2.91 1.01
N ASP A 29 13.63 -3.52 -0.17
CA ASP A 29 12.87 -2.94 -1.28
C ASP A 29 11.37 -3.18 -1.08
N ASP A 30 10.71 -2.18 -0.49
CA ASP A 30 9.43 -1.65 -0.95
C ASP A 30 8.25 -2.63 -1.13
N MET A 31 7.71 -3.14 -0.02
CA MET A 31 6.25 -3.33 0.03
C MET A 31 5.61 -1.98 0.36
N LYS A 32 5.53 -1.08 -0.65
CA LYS A 32 4.56 0.00 -0.58
C LYS A 32 3.19 -0.67 -0.54
N PRO A 33 2.36 -0.48 0.50
CA PRO A 33 1.02 -1.04 0.51
C PRO A 33 0.31 -0.53 -0.74
N GLN A 34 -0.24 -1.45 -1.55
CA GLN A 34 -1.05 -1.00 -2.68
C GLN A 34 -2.33 -0.42 -2.09
N VAL A 35 -2.74 0.74 -2.60
CA VAL A 35 -3.93 1.45 -2.14
C VAL A 35 -4.92 1.44 -3.28
N TYR A 36 -6.08 0.85 -3.04
CA TYR A 36 -7.20 0.86 -3.98
C TYR A 36 -8.05 2.09 -3.70
N VAL A 37 -8.49 2.77 -4.75
CA VAL A 37 -9.30 3.98 -4.65
C VAL A 37 -10.62 3.73 -5.35
N GLU A 38 -11.72 3.96 -4.63
CA GLU A 38 -13.09 3.87 -5.14
C GLU A 38 -13.78 5.21 -4.97
N GLN A 39 -14.65 5.55 -5.92
CA GLN A 39 -15.45 6.77 -5.86
C GLN A 39 -16.93 6.41 -5.95
N GLU A 40 -17.70 6.87 -4.97
CA GLU A 40 -19.14 6.62 -4.91
C GLU A 40 -19.91 7.94 -4.79
N CYS A 41 -21.09 7.97 -5.41
CA CYS A 41 -22.03 9.07 -5.27
C CYS A 41 -22.99 8.77 -4.11
N VAL A 42 -22.96 9.60 -3.07
CA VAL A 42 -23.83 9.48 -1.90
C VAL A 42 -24.78 10.66 -1.86
N CYS A 43 -26.08 10.38 -1.88
CA CYS A 43 -27.11 11.42 -1.89
C CYS A 43 -28.00 11.33 -0.63
N ILE A 44 -28.15 12.47 0.05
CA ILE A 44 -29.01 12.61 1.21
C ILE A 44 -30.28 13.38 0.79
N PRO A 45 -31.48 12.85 1.07
CA PRO A 45 -32.71 13.56 0.78
C PRO A 45 -32.85 14.80 1.66
N VAL A 46 -33.15 15.94 1.04
CA VAL A 46 -33.35 17.23 1.70
C VAL A 46 -34.62 17.91 1.16
N PRO A 47 -35.22 18.88 1.89
CA PRO A 47 -36.39 19.57 1.37
C PRO A 47 -36.12 20.21 0.00
N GLY A 48 -36.86 19.78 -1.03
CA GLY A 48 -36.74 20.28 -2.40
C GLY A 48 -35.78 19.52 -3.32
N GLY A 49 -35.09 18.47 -2.85
CA GLY A 49 -34.20 17.67 -3.69
C GLY A 49 -33.29 16.73 -2.93
N TYR A 50 -32.06 16.61 -3.41
CA TYR A 50 -31.01 15.78 -2.84
C TYR A 50 -29.73 16.60 -2.71
N ASP A 51 -29.03 16.45 -1.58
CA ASP A 51 -27.65 16.90 -1.45
C ASP A 51 -26.75 15.69 -1.78
N CYS A 52 -26.13 15.73 -2.96
CA CYS A 52 -25.34 14.63 -3.52
C CYS A 52 -23.86 14.97 -3.45
N CYS A 53 -23.07 14.08 -2.85
CA CYS A 53 -21.63 14.23 -2.67
C CYS A 53 -20.88 13.08 -3.35
N MET A 54 -19.81 13.42 -4.05
CA MET A 54 -18.84 12.43 -4.52
C MET A 54 -17.86 12.12 -3.38
N MET A 55 -17.86 10.88 -2.93
CA MET A 55 -17.00 10.36 -1.86
C MET A 55 -15.86 9.55 -2.48
N GLU A 56 -14.63 9.73 -2.00
CA GLU A 56 -13.48 8.89 -2.34
C GLU A 56 -13.13 8.04 -1.13
N TYR A 57 -13.13 6.72 -1.32
CA TYR A 57 -12.74 5.71 -0.33
C TYR A 57 -11.41 5.09 -0.74
N ARG A 58 -10.53 4.87 0.24
CA ARG A 58 -9.22 4.27 0.03
C ARG A 58 -9.09 3.02 0.87
N TYR A 59 -8.82 1.90 0.23
CA TYR A 59 -8.72 0.59 0.85
C TYR A 59 -7.29 0.07 0.81
N ASP A 60 -6.94 -0.74 1.81
CA ASP A 60 -5.69 -1.49 1.82
C ASP A 60 -5.79 -2.77 0.98
N ASN A 61 -4.73 -3.57 1.01
CA ASN A 61 -4.66 -4.86 0.30
C ASN A 61 -5.57 -5.94 0.90
N SER A 62 -6.07 -5.74 2.11
CA SER A 62 -6.98 -6.63 2.83
C SER A 62 -8.44 -6.30 2.49
N GLY A 63 -8.71 -5.16 1.87
CA GLY A 63 -10.05 -4.60 1.66
C GLY A 63 -10.53 -3.73 2.82
N ASP A 64 -9.68 -3.42 3.79
CA ASP A 64 -10.01 -2.58 4.93
C ASP A 64 -9.95 -1.09 4.53
N LEU A 65 -10.93 -0.31 4.97
CA LEU A 65 -10.99 1.12 4.71
C LEU A 65 -9.90 1.86 5.51
N ILE A 66 -8.95 2.47 4.81
CA ILE A 66 -7.86 3.27 5.40
C ILE A 66 -8.33 4.71 5.63
N SER A 67 -8.98 5.30 4.63
CA SER A 67 -9.43 6.68 4.70
C SER A 67 -10.58 6.94 3.73
N SER A 68 -11.38 7.95 4.06
CA SER A 68 -12.46 8.46 3.23
C SER A 68 -12.41 9.97 3.18
N ARG A 69 -12.68 10.58 2.03
CA ARG A 69 -12.83 12.03 1.90
C ARG A 69 -13.98 12.39 0.97
N THR A 70 -14.63 13.52 1.24
CA THR A 70 -15.57 14.14 0.30
C THR A 70 -14.79 14.94 -0.73
N LEU A 71 -15.01 14.67 -2.02
CA LEU A 71 -14.38 15.42 -3.11
C LEU A 71 -15.12 16.74 -3.35
N TRP A 72 -16.44 16.65 -3.53
CA TRP A 72 -17.32 17.78 -3.74
C TRP A 72 -18.77 17.37 -3.52
N CYS A 73 -19.65 18.36 -3.31
CA CYS A 73 -21.09 18.17 -3.14
C CYS A 73 -21.85 19.15 -4.01
N LYS A 74 -23.05 18.76 -4.47
CA LYS A 74 -24.00 19.63 -5.14
C LYS A 74 -25.43 19.29 -4.73
N PHE A 75 -26.25 20.32 -4.60
CA PHE A 75 -27.69 20.16 -4.51
C PHE A 75 -28.26 19.89 -5.91
N THR A 76 -29.12 18.88 -6.03
CA THR A 76 -29.71 18.45 -7.30
C THR A 76 -31.15 17.96 -7.10
N GLY A 77 -31.95 18.02 -8.16
CA GLY A 77 -33.30 17.46 -8.18
C GLY A 77 -33.34 15.95 -8.43
N SER A 78 -32.22 15.33 -8.81
CA SER A 78 -32.15 13.92 -9.21
C SER A 78 -31.24 13.12 -8.28
N TYR A 79 -31.71 11.99 -7.77
CA TYR A 79 -30.88 11.08 -6.98
C TYR A 79 -29.75 10.49 -7.84
N GLY A 80 -28.52 10.52 -7.32
CA GLY A 80 -27.35 9.98 -8.00
C GLY A 80 -26.72 10.95 -9.02
N ASP A 81 -27.23 12.17 -9.13
CA ASP A 81 -26.56 13.22 -9.91
C ASP A 81 -25.38 13.75 -9.08
N CYS A 82 -24.28 13.00 -9.15
CA CYS A 82 -22.92 13.48 -9.00
C CYS A 82 -22.32 13.48 -10.43
#